data_AF-A0AA42TRH7-F1
#
_entry.id   AF-A0AA42TRH7-F1
#
_cell.length_a   1.000
_cell.length_b   1.000
_cell.length_c   1.000
_cell.angle_alpha   90.00
_cell.angle_beta   90.00
_cell.angle_gamma   90.00
#
_symmetry.space_group_name_H-M   'P 1'
#
loop_
_entity.id
_entity.type
_entity.pdbx_description
1 polymer ?
#
loop_
_entity_poly.entity_id
_entity_poly.type
_entity_poly.pdbx_seq_one_letter_code
_entity_poly.pdbx_strand_id
1 'polypeptide(L)' 'MRAIASTVLKEKGFPPDVIEAALAHIDTYEVRRACNRAQYLELRREMMLWWGEYVEAASFGNSSISVIGKLTSTEGYTD' A
#
# COMPACT_ATOMS: atom_id res chain seq x y z
N MET A 1 -9.74 9.15 11.43
CA MET A 1 -9.81 8.47 10.11
C MET A 1 -9.20 7.05 10.08
N ARG A 2 -8.82 6.45 11.22
CA ARG A 2 -8.20 5.11 11.26
C ARG A 2 -9.15 3.96 10.89
N ALA A 3 -10.42 4.06 11.31
CA ALA A 3 -11.41 3.01 11.08
C ALA A 3 -11.69 2.79 9.58
N ILE A 4 -11.87 3.87 8.82
CA ILE A 4 -12.13 3.81 7.37
C ILE A 4 -10.93 3.17 6.64
N ALA A 5 -9.71 3.62 6.96
CA ALA A 5 -8.49 3.04 6.39
C ALA A 5 -8.36 1.54 6.73
N SER A 6 -8.62 1.15 7.98
CA SER A 6 -8.55 -0.26 8.39
C SER A 6 -9.54 -1.14 7.62
N THR A 7 -10.79 -0.69 7.46
CA THR A 7 -11.81 -1.44 6.71
C THR A 7 -11.45 -1.56 5.24
N VAL A 8 -11.15 -0.46 4.57
CA VAL A 8 -10.86 -0.45 3.12
C VAL A 8 -9.60 -1.26 2.80
N LEU A 9 -8.55 -1.17 3.62
CA LEU A 9 -7.32 -1.93 3.40
C LEU A 9 -7.52 -3.44 3.63
N LYS A 10 -8.38 -3.83 4.58
CA LYS A 10 -8.77 -5.23 4.79
C LYS A 10 -9.58 -5.76 3.60
N GLU A 11 -10.56 -4.99 3.13
CA GLU A 11 -11.37 -5.35 1.96
C GLU A 11 -10.53 -5.44 0.68
N LYS A 12 -9.50 -4.60 0.54
CA LYS A 12 -8.53 -4.68 -0.55
C LYS A 12 -7.62 -5.91 -0.48
N GLY A 13 -7.55 -6.58 0.66
CA GLY A 13 -6.80 -7.82 0.88
C GLY A 13 -5.38 -7.63 1.39
N PHE A 14 -5.02 -6.46 1.91
CA PHE A 14 -3.70 -6.29 2.53
C PHE A 14 -3.57 -7.11 3.82
N PRO A 15 -2.37 -7.63 4.15
CA PRO A 15 -2.17 -8.44 5.35
C PRO A 15 -2.49 -7.63 6.62
N PRO A 16 -3.24 -8.21 7.58
CA PRO A 16 -3.60 -7.53 8.83
C PRO A 16 -2.38 -7.00 9.60
N ASP A 17 -1.29 -7.77 9.64
CA ASP A 17 -0.05 -7.36 10.31
C ASP A 17 0.54 -6.08 9.70
N VAL A 18 0.45 -5.92 8.37
CA VAL A 18 0.96 -4.75 7.65
C VAL A 18 0.07 -3.54 7.90
N ILE A 19 -1.25 -3.76 7.92
CA ILE A 19 -2.26 -2.74 8.22
C ILE A 19 -2.08 -2.23 9.63
N GLU A 20 -2.01 -3.11 10.63
CA GLU A 20 -1.82 -2.71 12.02
C GLU A 20 -0.43 -2.10 12.23
N ALA A 21 0.63 -2.63 11.61
CA ALA A 21 1.96 -2.01 11.70
C ALA A 21 2.07 -0.62 11.04
N ALA A 22 1.10 -0.22 10.21
CA ALA A 22 1.01 1.12 9.63
C ALA A 22 0.01 2.03 10.37
N LEU A 23 -1.00 1.45 11.02
CA LEU A 23 -2.07 2.18 11.72
C LEU A 23 -1.88 2.22 13.25
N ALA A 24 -1.05 1.35 13.84
CA ALA A 24 -0.80 1.26 15.27
C ALA A 24 0.42 2.07 15.68
N HIS A 25 0.32 2.72 16.83
CA HIS A 25 1.42 3.38 17.49
C HIS A 25 2.19 2.32 18.29
N ILE A 26 3.30 1.83 17.75
CA ILE A 26 4.23 0.85 18.37
C ILE A 26 3.67 -0.58 18.41
N ASP A 27 4.38 -1.52 17.78
CA ASP A 27 4.04 -2.95 17.85
C ASP A 27 5.12 -3.74 18.62
N THR A 28 4.62 -4.61 19.48
CA THR A 28 5.30 -5.29 20.59
C THR A 28 5.72 -6.70 20.22
N TYR A 29 6.62 -6.92 19.26
CA TYR A 29 7.29 -8.22 19.10
C TYR A 29 8.71 -8.08 18.54
N GLU A 30 9.70 -8.14 19.42
CA GLU A 30 11.11 -7.80 19.14
C GLU A 30 11.91 -8.83 18.33
N VAL A 31 11.47 -10.09 18.27
CA VAL A 31 12.33 -11.20 17.79
C VAL A 31 12.26 -11.41 16.26
N ARG A 32 11.23 -10.88 15.59
CA ARG A 32 11.01 -11.04 14.13
C ARG A 32 11.53 -9.84 13.31
N ARG A 33 12.25 -8.90 13.95
CA ARG A 33 12.38 -7.49 13.56
C ARG A 33 13.19 -7.21 12.28
N ALA A 34 14.17 -8.04 11.88
CA ALA A 34 15.08 -7.70 10.76
C ALA A 34 14.56 -8.17 9.38
N CYS A 35 14.23 -9.46 9.24
CA CYS A 35 13.70 -10.02 7.98
C CYS A 35 12.29 -9.48 7.69
N ASN A 36 11.44 -9.42 8.71
CA ASN A 36 10.14 -8.78 8.58
C ASN A 36 10.23 -7.27 8.37
N ARG A 37 11.30 -6.58 8.81
CA ARG A 37 11.42 -5.16 8.52
C ARG A 37 11.43 -4.96 7.02
N ALA A 38 12.31 -5.67 6.32
CA ALA A 38 12.48 -5.51 4.88
C ALA A 38 11.19 -5.89 4.14
N GLN A 39 10.63 -7.06 4.44
CA GLN A 39 9.41 -7.53 3.79
C GLN A 39 8.20 -6.63 4.09
N TYR A 40 7.98 -6.23 5.35
CA TYR A 40 6.89 -5.31 5.69
C TYR A 40 7.15 -3.88 5.26
N LEU A 41 8.40 -3.46 5.01
CA LEU A 41 8.69 -2.14 4.45
C LEU A 41 8.24 -2.05 3.00
N GLU A 42 8.50 -3.08 2.20
CA GLU A 42 8.04 -3.16 0.81
C GLU A 42 6.51 -3.22 0.75
N LEU A 43 5.89 -4.13 1.51
CA LEU A 43 4.42 -4.22 1.56
C LEU A 43 3.75 -2.95 2.09
N ARG A 44 4.34 -2.27 3.09
CA ARG A 44 3.81 -0.99 3.58
C ARG A 44 3.90 0.10 2.52
N ARG A 45 4.98 0.12 1.73
CA ARG A 45 5.12 1.09 0.63
C ARG A 45 4.03 0.88 -0.40
N GLU A 46 3.84 -0.35 -0.87
CA GLU A 46 2.78 -0.68 -1.83
C GLU A 46 1.40 -0.32 -1.29
N MET A 47 1.12 -0.68 -0.04
CA MET A 47 -0.14 -0.37 0.62
C MET A 47 -0.39 1.13 0.75
N MET A 48 0.62 1.92 1.12
CA MET A 48 0.49 3.37 1.32
C MET A 48 0.42 4.13 0.00
N LEU A 49 1.10 3.65 -1.05
CA LEU A 49 0.95 4.18 -2.41
C LEU A 49 -0.49 3.97 -2.89
N TRP A 50 -1.00 2.76 -2.79
CA TRP A 50 -2.39 2.45 -3.15
C TRP A 50 -3.40 3.26 -2.33
N TRP A 51 -3.16 3.40 -1.02
CA TRP A 51 -4.02 4.22 -0.16
C TRP A 51 -4.03 5.70 -0.57
N GLY A 52 -2.86 6.25 -0.93
CA GLY A 52 -2.74 7.61 -1.46
C GLY A 52 -3.57 7.79 -2.74
N GLU A 53 -3.41 6.87 -3.69
CA GLU A 53 -4.18 6.86 -4.95
C GLU A 53 -5.70 6.74 -4.69
N TYR A 54 -6.10 5.90 -3.73
CA TYR A 54 -7.50 5.73 -3.35
C TYR A 54 -8.10 7.02 -2.78
N VAL A 55 -7.38 7.69 -1.87
CA VAL A 55 -7.82 8.96 -1.26
C VAL A 55 -7.83 10.08 -2.29
N GLU A 56 -6.83 10.13 -3.16
CA GLU A 56 -6.73 11.10 -4.24
C GLU A 56 -7.92 10.95 -5.21
N ALA A 57 -8.19 9.72 -5.67
CA ALA A 57 -9.32 9.41 -6.52
C ALA A 57 -10.67 9.77 -5.86
N ALA A 58 -10.81 9.52 -4.55
CA ALA A 58 -11.99 9.90 -3.79
C ALA A 58 -12.15 11.42 -3.67
N SER A 59 -11.05 12.17 -3.59
CA SER A 59 -11.04 13.64 -3.50
C SER A 59 -11.39 14.32 -4.84
N PHE A 60 -11.05 13.70 -5.97
CA PHE A 60 -11.30 14.26 -7.30
C PHE A 60 -12.69 13.94 -7.86
N GLY A 61 -13.53 13.20 -7.14
CA GLY A 61 -14.88 12.88 -7.60
C GLY A 61 -14.88 12.13 -8.94
N ASN A 62 -14.30 10.92 -8.96
CA ASN A 62 -14.44 9.96 -10.07
C ASN A 62 -14.04 10.46 -11.48
N SER A 63 -12.88 11.11 -11.62
CA SER A 63 -12.31 11.38 -12.96
C SER A 63 -11.16 10.41 -13.28
N SER A 64 -11.52 9.29 -13.91
CA SER A 64 -10.66 8.35 -14.66
C SER A 64 -9.51 7.63 -13.91
N ILE A 65 -9.74 6.36 -13.55
CA ILE A 65 -8.69 5.36 -13.35
C ILE A 65 -7.89 5.25 -14.66
N SER A 66 -6.76 5.95 -14.75
CA SER A 66 -5.87 5.90 -15.91
C SER A 66 -4.42 5.56 -15.55
N VAL A 67 -4.15 5.13 -14.32
CA VAL A 67 -2.78 4.80 -13.85
C VAL A 67 -2.37 3.34 -14.10
N ILE A 68 -3.26 2.48 -14.62
CA ILE A 68 -2.91 1.07 -14.92
C ILE A 68 -2.03 0.94 -16.20
N GLY A 69 -1.85 2.01 -16.99
CA GLY A 69 -1.13 1.94 -18.27
C GLY A 69 0.37 2.22 -18.28
N LYS A 70 1.02 2.61 -17.17
CA LYS A 70 2.39 3.17 -17.21
C LYS A 70 3.56 2.22 -16.87
N LEU A 71 3.34 0.91 -16.73
CA LEU A 71 4.45 -0.04 -16.50
C LEU A 71 4.58 -1.17 -17.53
N THR A 72 3.80 -1.17 -18.61
CA THR A 72 3.93 -2.15 -19.70
C THR A 72 4.22 -1.45 -21.03
N SER A 73 5.28 -0.64 -21.10
CA SER A 73 5.89 -0.21 -22.37
C SER A 73 7.25 0.41 -22.10
N THR A 74 8.27 -0.44 -21.99
CA THR A 74 9.52 -0.33 -22.77
C THR A 74 10.14 -1.73 -22.84
N GLU A 75 9.49 -2.63 -23.59
CA GLU A 75 10.28 -3.53 -24.43
C GLU A 75 11.11 -2.66 -25.38
N GLY A 76 12.40 -2.98 -25.53
CA GLY A 76 13.26 -2.34 -26.52
C GLY A 76 14.61 -1.88 -25.98
N TYR A 77 15.39 -2.80 -25.40
CA TYR A 77 16.84 -2.74 -25.53
C TYR A 77 17.16 -3.04 -27.00
N THR A 78 17.65 -2.05 -27.74
CA THR A 78 18.28 -2.24 -29.06
C THR A 78 19.54 -1.37 -29.11
N ASP A 79 20.68 -2.07 -29.28
CA ASP A 79 22.04 -1.66 -29.69
C ASP A 79 22.55 -0.25 -29.33
#